data_AF-F4LV73-F1
#
_entry.id   AF-F4LV73-F1
#
_cell.length_a   1.000
_cell.length_b   1.000
_cell.length_c   1.000
_cell.angle_alpha   90.00
_cell.angle_beta   90.00
_cell.angle_gamma   90.00
#
_symmetry.space_group_name_H-M   'P 1'
#
loop_
_entity.id
_entity.type
_entity.pdbx_description
1 polymer ?
#
loop_
_entity_poly.entity_id
_entity_poly.type
_entity_poly.pdbx_seq_one_letter_code
_entity_poly.pdbx_strand_id
1 'polypeptide(L)'
;MTIIGGNAVNWVDIILMIVFIKSAVQGFSKGFILSAFKTAGVIVALYTGVFYRDIAVDFLKTHLAMDRFLSGIMLAPTLNEPGALGVINIKSIVELALSAVGFFSVFLLVQIIFLIPAYFINGIIKISSLTPLNRLLGTLFGLARTAVYFALLNAVVSPFLLAFPESFLDKGLRASYILNHIRFLDFISPIVVKLI
;
A
#
# COMPACT_ATOMS: atom_id res chain seq x y z
N MET A 1 6.66 -0.53 -42.25
CA MET A 1 7.74 0.18 -41.53
C MET A 1 7.62 -0.20 -40.06
N THR A 2 8.38 -1.20 -39.66
CA THR A 2 8.34 -1.84 -38.34
C THR A 2 9.11 -0.97 -37.37
N ILE A 3 8.42 -0.20 -36.52
CA ILE A 3 9.10 0.40 -35.37
C ILE A 3 9.23 -0.69 -34.32
N ILE A 4 10.48 -1.11 -34.14
CA ILE A 4 10.97 -1.85 -32.98
C ILE A 4 10.68 -0.97 -31.76
N GLY A 5 9.51 -1.12 -31.16
CA GLY A 5 9.14 -0.44 -29.91
C GLY A 5 9.67 -1.26 -28.74
N GLY A 6 10.94 -1.01 -28.37
CA GLY A 6 11.51 -1.59 -27.15
C GLY A 6 10.60 -1.36 -25.95
N ASN A 7 10.54 -2.35 -25.05
CA ASN A 7 9.83 -2.35 -23.76
C ASN A 7 9.62 -0.93 -23.23
N ALA A 8 8.45 -0.34 -23.49
CA ALA A 8 8.12 0.96 -22.93
C ALA A 8 8.11 0.78 -21.41
N VAL A 9 9.06 1.43 -20.72
CA VAL A 9 9.17 1.33 -19.27
C VAL A 9 7.83 1.73 -18.67
N ASN A 10 7.23 0.84 -17.88
CA ASN A 10 5.93 1.08 -17.29
C ASN A 10 5.98 2.35 -16.42
N TRP A 11 5.01 3.24 -16.57
CA TRP A 11 4.93 4.48 -15.79
C TRP A 11 4.89 4.22 -14.28
N VAL A 12 4.29 3.12 -13.85
CA VAL A 12 4.30 2.66 -12.46
C VAL A 12 5.72 2.30 -12.03
N ASP A 13 6.48 1.57 -12.85
CA ASP A 13 7.86 1.19 -12.53
C ASP A 13 8.76 2.43 -12.37
N ILE A 14 8.55 3.48 -13.18
CA ILE A 14 9.27 4.76 -13.06
C ILE A 14 8.95 5.43 -11.72
N ILE A 15 7.67 5.53 -11.36
CA ILE A 15 7.25 6.12 -10.08
C ILE A 15 7.83 5.33 -8.91
N LEU A 16 7.73 4.00 -8.96
CA LEU A 16 8.29 3.10 -7.95
C LEU A 16 9.79 3.34 -7.78
N MET A 17 10.54 3.39 -8.88
CA MET A 17 11.98 3.63 -8.87
C MET A 17 12.33 4.97 -8.19
N ILE A 18 11.62 6.06 -8.54
CA ILE A 18 11.82 7.38 -7.92
C ILE A 18 11.57 7.32 -6.41
N VAL A 19 10.50 6.66 -5.99
CA VAL A 19 10.16 6.54 -4.56
C VAL A 19 11.16 5.66 -3.82
N PHE A 20 11.61 4.56 -4.40
CA PHE A 20 12.64 3.69 -3.83
C PHE A 20 13.97 4.42 -3.67
N ILE A 21 14.41 5.19 -4.68
CA ILE A 21 15.62 6.03 -4.60
C ILE A 21 15.47 7.08 -3.50
N LYS A 22 14.35 7.82 -3.49
CA LYS A 22 14.06 8.81 -2.44
C LYS A 22 14.08 8.18 -1.05
N SER A 23 13.52 6.98 -0.91
CA SER A 23 13.50 6.22 0.33
C SER A 23 14.90 5.77 0.76
N ALA A 24 15.71 5.30 -0.19
CA ALA A 24 17.10 4.89 0.06
C ALA A 24 17.93 6.07 0.59
N VAL A 25 17.85 7.22 -0.09
CA VAL A 25 18.55 8.45 0.32
C VAL A 25 18.07 8.91 1.68
N GLN A 26 16.76 8.93 1.93
CA GLN A 26 16.22 9.30 3.23
C GLN A 26 16.66 8.36 4.34
N GLY A 27 16.69 7.05 4.08
CA GLY A 27 17.17 6.04 5.03
C GLY A 27 18.65 6.23 5.36
N PHE A 28 19.46 6.51 4.34
CA PHE A 28 20.88 6.81 4.49
C PHE A 28 21.13 8.08 5.33
N SER A 29 20.35 9.14 5.10
CA SER A 29 20.52 10.42 5.81
C SER A 29 19.96 10.44 7.23
N LYS A 30 18.92 9.63 7.51
CA LYS A 30 18.22 9.62 8.81
C LYS A 30 18.79 8.62 9.81
N GLY A 31 19.67 7.72 9.36
CA GLY A 31 20.30 6.69 10.20
C GLY A 31 19.38 5.52 10.53
N PHE A 32 19.96 4.47 11.12
CA PHE A 32 19.29 3.22 11.46
C PHE A 32 18.15 3.42 12.46
N ILE A 33 18.40 4.10 13.58
CA ILE A 33 17.46 4.14 14.71
C ILE A 33 16.12 4.77 14.30
N LEU A 34 16.16 5.92 13.62
CA LEU A 34 14.94 6.57 13.14
C LEU A 34 14.24 5.71 12.07
N SER A 35 15.01 5.04 11.22
CA SER A 35 14.44 4.15 10.21
C SER A 35 13.82 2.89 10.82
N ALA A 36 14.45 2.28 11.82
CA ALA A 36 13.94 1.11 12.52
C ALA A 36 12.64 1.45 13.26
N PHE A 37 12.61 2.58 13.97
CA PHE A 37 11.41 3.04 14.67
C PHE A 37 10.22 3.27 13.72
N LYS A 38 10.46 3.95 12.59
CA LYS A 38 9.40 4.16 11.58
C LYS A 38 8.94 2.86 10.94
N THR A 39 9.84 1.91 10.72
CA THR A 39 9.48 0.59 10.19
C THR A 39 8.69 -0.21 11.22
N ALA A 40 9.05 -0.16 12.50
CA ALA A 40 8.26 -0.73 13.59
C ALA A 40 6.85 -0.12 13.64
N GLY A 41 6.71 1.20 13.46
CA GLY A 41 5.41 1.85 13.34
C GLY A 41 4.56 1.32 12.18
N VAL A 42 5.18 0.99 11.03
CA VAL A 42 4.49 0.31 9.92
C VAL A 42 4.00 -1.07 10.31
N ILE A 43 4.84 -1.88 10.96
CA ILE A 43 4.44 -3.23 11.40
C ILE A 43 3.28 -3.15 12.41
N VAL A 44 3.37 -2.25 13.38
CA VAL A 44 2.29 -2.02 14.36
C VAL A 44 1.02 -1.54 13.68
N ALA A 45 1.12 -0.60 12.74
CA ALA A 45 -0.03 -0.11 12.00
C ALA A 45 -0.69 -1.20 11.15
N LEU A 46 0.09 -2.12 10.57
CA LEU A 46 -0.46 -3.28 9.86
C LEU A 46 -1.23 -4.19 10.81
N TYR A 47 -0.62 -4.56 11.94
CA TYR A 47 -1.25 -5.43 12.93
C TYR A 47 -2.56 -4.83 13.48
N THR A 48 -2.50 -3.58 13.93
CA THR A 48 -3.68 -2.85 14.43
C THR A 48 -4.72 -2.64 13.32
N GLY A 49 -4.28 -2.36 12.09
CA GLY A 49 -5.17 -2.19 10.94
C GLY A 49 -6.00 -3.44 10.66
N VAL A 50 -5.40 -4.63 10.76
CA VAL A 50 -6.13 -5.90 10.59
C VAL A 50 -7.13 -6.10 11.73
N PHE A 51 -6.71 -5.88 12.98
CA PHE A 51 -7.55 -6.16 14.15
C PHE A 51 -8.73 -5.18 14.30
N TYR A 52 -8.51 -3.89 14.06
CA TYR A 52 -9.52 -2.85 14.22
C TYR A 52 -10.26 -2.53 12.91
N ARG A 53 -10.04 -3.31 11.85
CA ARG A 53 -10.67 -3.12 10.54
C ARG A 53 -12.18 -3.02 10.66
N ASP A 54 -12.80 -3.96 11.37
CA ASP A 54 -14.26 -4.06 11.40
C ASP A 54 -14.90 -2.89 12.15
N ILE A 55 -14.24 -2.41 13.22
CA ILE A 55 -14.66 -1.20 13.94
C ILE A 55 -14.58 0.02 13.02
N ALA A 56 -13.51 0.15 12.23
CA ALA A 56 -13.38 1.25 11.30
C ALA A 56 -14.40 1.16 10.15
N VAL A 57 -14.68 -0.05 9.64
CA VAL A 57 -15.73 -0.25 8.64
C VAL A 57 -17.09 0.17 9.18
N ASP A 58 -17.43 -0.20 10.40
CA ASP A 58 -18.68 0.21 11.03
C ASP A 58 -18.78 1.73 11.18
N PHE A 59 -17.70 2.38 11.65
CA PHE A 59 -17.62 3.83 11.72
C PHE A 59 -17.82 4.50 10.34
N LEU A 60 -17.18 3.98 9.30
CA LEU A 60 -17.30 4.49 7.93
C LEU A 60 -18.72 4.32 7.35
N LYS A 61 -19.40 3.22 7.68
CA LYS A 61 -20.82 3.01 7.29
C LYS A 61 -21.73 3.98 8.03
N THR A 62 -21.61 4.04 9.35
CA THR A 62 -22.54 4.75 10.22
C THR A 62 -22.44 6.27 10.07
N HIS A 63 -21.22 6.82 9.98
CA HIS A 63 -21.02 8.27 9.97
C HIS A 63 -20.79 8.88 8.59
N LEU A 64 -20.24 8.11 7.66
CA LEU A 64 -19.86 8.61 6.33
C LEU A 64 -20.70 8.02 5.19
N ALA A 65 -21.62 7.09 5.49
CA ALA A 65 -22.42 6.37 4.49
C ALA A 65 -21.55 5.80 3.34
N MET A 66 -20.35 5.34 3.68
CA MET A 66 -19.33 4.96 2.70
C MET A 66 -19.76 3.76 1.87
N ASP A 67 -20.63 2.91 2.41
CA ASP A 67 -21.28 1.81 1.68
C ASP A 67 -22.07 2.31 0.47
N ARG A 68 -22.81 3.41 0.62
CA ARG A 68 -23.61 4.01 -0.47
C ARG A 68 -22.72 4.67 -1.51
N PHE A 69 -21.70 5.41 -1.05
CA PHE A 69 -20.75 6.08 -1.93
C PHE A 69 -19.97 5.08 -2.79
N LEU A 70 -19.40 4.04 -2.16
CA LEU A 70 -18.67 2.99 -2.87
C LEU A 70 -19.59 2.20 -3.80
N SER A 71 -20.80 1.87 -3.38
CA SER A 71 -21.78 1.22 -4.26
C SER A 71 -22.06 2.07 -5.49
N GLY A 72 -22.34 3.37 -5.33
CA GLY A 72 -22.64 4.26 -6.46
C GLY A 72 -21.50 4.38 -7.48
N ILE A 73 -20.26 4.47 -7.00
CA ILE A 73 -19.08 4.58 -7.87
C ILE A 73 -18.75 3.25 -8.54
N MET A 74 -18.87 2.13 -7.82
CA MET A 74 -18.50 0.80 -8.32
C MET A 74 -19.58 0.14 -9.20
N LEU A 75 -20.85 0.55 -9.09
CA LEU A 75 -21.95 0.05 -9.91
C LEU A 75 -22.08 0.78 -11.26
N ALA A 76 -21.59 2.02 -11.37
CA ALA A 76 -21.72 2.83 -12.59
C ALA A 76 -21.07 2.20 -13.85
N PRO A 77 -19.91 1.53 -13.79
CA PRO A 77 -19.29 0.89 -14.96
C PRO A 77 -19.99 -0.41 -15.36
N THR A 78 -20.54 -1.14 -14.39
CA THR A 78 -21.10 -2.49 -14.58
C THR A 78 -22.39 -2.48 -15.42
N LEU A 79 -23.10 -1.35 -15.47
CA LEU A 79 -24.32 -1.18 -16.26
C LEU A 79 -24.07 -1.02 -17.77
N ASN A 80 -22.83 -0.72 -18.18
CA ASN A 80 -22.50 -0.45 -19.59
C ASN A 80 -22.01 -1.69 -20.36
N GLU A 81 -21.72 -2.80 -19.66
CA GLU A 81 -21.34 -4.07 -20.29
C GLU A 81 -22.28 -5.22 -19.83
N PRO A 82 -23.32 -5.53 -20.63
CA PRO A 82 -24.32 -6.55 -20.30
C PRO A 82 -23.76 -7.98 -20.06
N GLY A 83 -22.53 -8.26 -20.50
CA GLY A 83 -21.88 -9.57 -20.37
C GLY A 83 -21.13 -9.80 -19.04
N ALA A 84 -20.84 -8.76 -18.26
CA ALA A 84 -20.11 -8.87 -16.99
C ALA A 84 -21.02 -9.12 -15.77
N LEU A 85 -22.34 -9.01 -15.96
CA LEU A 85 -23.34 -8.99 -14.89
C LEU A 85 -23.79 -10.36 -14.38
N GLY A 86 -23.23 -11.46 -14.89
CA GLY A 86 -23.72 -12.81 -14.58
C GLY A 86 -23.07 -13.53 -13.40
N VAL A 87 -21.83 -13.18 -13.00
CA VAL A 87 -21.02 -14.06 -12.11
C VAL A 87 -20.34 -13.33 -10.95
N ILE A 88 -20.24 -12.00 -11.01
CA ILE A 88 -19.53 -11.22 -9.99
C ILE A 88 -20.54 -10.68 -8.99
N ASN A 89 -20.53 -11.20 -7.76
CA ASN A 89 -21.35 -10.67 -6.67
C ASN A 89 -20.89 -9.25 -6.32
N ILE A 90 -21.50 -8.23 -6.92
CA ILE A 90 -21.10 -6.83 -6.78
C ILE A 90 -21.11 -6.40 -5.31
N LYS A 91 -22.04 -6.95 -4.52
CA LYS A 91 -22.08 -6.77 -3.06
C LYS A 91 -20.78 -7.21 -2.38
N SER A 92 -20.20 -8.34 -2.79
CA SER A 92 -18.90 -8.80 -2.27
C SER A 92 -17.75 -7.88 -2.65
N ILE A 93 -17.73 -7.32 -3.87
CA ILE A 93 -16.69 -6.34 -4.26
C ILE A 93 -16.78 -5.08 -3.41
N VAL A 94 -17.98 -4.56 -3.20
CA VAL A 94 -18.19 -3.38 -2.34
C VAL A 94 -17.77 -3.68 -0.90
N GLU A 95 -18.08 -4.88 -0.37
CA GLU A 95 -17.63 -5.31 0.96
C GLU A 95 -16.10 -5.40 1.06
N LEU A 96 -15.42 -5.93 0.04
CA LEU A 96 -13.96 -5.99 -0.03
C LEU A 96 -13.33 -4.59 -0.10
N ALA A 97 -13.90 -3.70 -0.92
CA ALA A 97 -13.45 -2.32 -1.04
C ALA A 97 -13.62 -1.56 0.28
N LEU A 98 -14.77 -1.72 0.92
CA LEU A 98 -15.04 -1.09 2.20
C LEU A 98 -14.11 -1.63 3.30
N SER A 99 -13.84 -2.92 3.31
CA SER A 99 -12.86 -3.55 4.20
C SER A 99 -11.45 -3.00 3.97
N ALA A 100 -11.06 -2.81 2.70
CA ALA A 100 -9.78 -2.21 2.35
C ALA A 100 -9.68 -0.75 2.81
N VAL A 101 -10.74 0.05 2.65
CA VAL A 101 -10.79 1.43 3.14
C VAL A 101 -10.71 1.46 4.66
N GLY A 102 -11.51 0.65 5.36
CA GLY A 102 -11.49 0.59 6.83
C GLY A 102 -10.12 0.21 7.39
N PHE A 103 -9.51 -0.84 6.83
CA PHE A 103 -8.14 -1.24 7.15
C PHE A 103 -7.16 -0.07 6.92
N PHE A 104 -7.25 0.58 5.76
CA PHE A 104 -6.33 1.64 5.38
C PHE A 104 -6.51 2.89 6.25
N SER A 105 -7.73 3.22 6.65
CA SER A 105 -8.04 4.32 7.57
C SER A 105 -7.38 4.10 8.94
N VAL A 106 -7.50 2.90 9.53
CA VAL A 106 -6.82 2.59 10.80
C VAL A 106 -5.31 2.64 10.63
N PHE A 107 -4.80 2.04 9.56
CA PHE A 107 -3.37 2.06 9.26
C PHE A 107 -2.82 3.48 9.22
N LEU A 108 -3.49 4.40 8.50
CA LEU A 108 -3.11 5.80 8.44
C LEU A 108 -3.19 6.50 9.79
N LEU A 109 -4.24 6.24 10.58
CA LEU A 109 -4.40 6.83 11.91
C LEU A 109 -3.24 6.42 12.83
N VAL A 110 -2.90 5.14 12.88
CA VAL A 110 -1.76 4.65 13.68
C VAL A 110 -0.45 5.22 13.15
N GLN A 111 -0.26 5.30 11.83
CA GLN A 111 0.92 5.94 11.24
C GLN A 111 1.08 7.38 11.71
N ILE A 112 0.01 8.16 11.73
CA ILE A 112 0.04 9.55 12.19
C ILE A 112 0.44 9.62 13.67
N ILE A 113 -0.08 8.73 14.52
CA ILE A 113 0.31 8.66 15.94
C ILE A 113 1.80 8.37 16.08
N PHE A 114 2.35 7.44 15.28
CA PHE A 114 3.77 7.10 15.30
C PHE A 114 4.70 8.20 14.77
N LEU A 115 4.18 9.18 14.02
CA LEU A 115 4.99 10.33 13.59
C LEU A 115 5.44 11.19 14.78
N ILE A 116 4.63 11.26 15.84
CA ILE A 116 4.93 12.05 17.04
C ILE A 116 6.25 11.60 17.69
N PRO A 117 6.37 10.35 18.21
CA PRO A 117 7.62 9.87 18.80
C PRO A 117 8.77 9.85 17.80
N ALA A 118 8.50 9.59 16.52
CA ALA A 118 9.54 9.63 15.49
C ALA A 118 10.16 11.04 15.34
N TYR A 119 9.38 12.11 15.53
CA TYR A 119 9.88 13.48 15.49
C TYR A 119 10.81 13.77 16.69
N PHE A 120 10.43 13.33 17.90
CA PHE A 120 11.27 13.46 19.09
C PHE A 120 12.59 12.71 18.94
N ILE A 121 12.55 11.46 18.46
CA ILE A 121 13.74 10.63 18.22
C ILE A 121 14.67 11.32 17.20
N ASN A 122 14.11 11.91 16.14
CA ASN A 122 14.89 12.64 15.15
C ASN A 122 15.63 13.87 15.74
N GLY A 123 15.03 14.55 16.71
CA GLY A 123 15.66 15.66 17.42
C GLY A 123 16.91 15.22 18.20
N ILE A 124 16.84 14.07 18.87
CA ILE A 124 17.93 13.53 19.70
C ILE A 124 19.08 12.99 18.85
N ILE A 125 18.78 12.29 17.74
CA ILE A 125 19.79 11.61 16.92
C ILE A 125 20.66 12.58 16.12
N LYS A 126 20.22 13.82 15.88
CA LYS A 126 20.95 14.82 15.08
C LYS A 126 22.36 15.15 15.60
N ILE A 127 22.67 14.77 16.84
CA ILE A 127 23.95 14.99 17.52
C ILE A 127 24.97 13.86 17.22
N SER A 128 24.51 12.68 16.76
CA SER A 128 25.38 11.53 16.51
C SER A 128 25.98 11.58 15.10
N SER A 129 27.32 11.50 15.00
CA SER A 129 27.98 11.24 13.72
C SER A 129 27.54 9.87 13.20
N LEU A 130 26.84 9.84 12.06
CA LEU A 130 26.30 8.59 11.53
C LEU A 130 27.45 7.77 10.90
N THR A 131 27.89 6.73 11.58
CA THR A 131 28.80 5.71 11.04
C THR A 131 28.26 5.15 9.71
N PRO A 132 29.11 4.78 8.73
CA PRO A 132 28.65 4.19 7.47
C PRO A 132 27.71 3.00 7.62
N LEU A 133 27.96 2.12 8.60
CA LEU A 133 27.08 0.99 8.93
C LEU A 133 25.67 1.43 9.37
N ASN A 134 25.58 2.47 10.20
CA ASN A 134 24.33 3.05 10.66
C ASN A 134 23.52 3.65 9.49
N ARG A 135 24.20 4.23 8.50
CA ARG A 135 23.55 4.74 7.28
C ARG A 135 23.06 3.60 6.38
N LEU A 136 23.86 2.55 6.20
CA LEU A 136 23.50 1.38 5.39
C LEU A 136 22.26 0.67 5.96
N LEU A 137 22.24 0.39 7.27
CA LEU A 137 21.07 -0.17 7.93
C LEU A 137 19.86 0.76 7.84
N GLY A 138 20.08 2.08 7.95
CA GLY A 138 19.04 3.08 7.71
C GLY A 138 18.43 2.99 6.31
N THR A 139 19.25 2.78 5.28
CA THR A 139 18.83 2.55 3.89
C THR A 139 18.00 1.27 3.77
N LEU A 140 18.49 0.14 4.31
CA LEU A 140 17.78 -1.15 4.24
C LEU A 140 16.40 -1.08 4.88
N PHE A 141 16.30 -0.50 6.09
CA PHE A 141 15.02 -0.32 6.77
C PHE A 141 14.10 0.67 6.04
N GLY A 142 14.65 1.72 5.41
CA GLY A 142 13.89 2.63 4.57
C GLY A 142 13.31 1.92 3.34
N LEU A 143 14.13 1.16 2.61
CA LEU A 143 13.71 0.38 1.44
C LEU A 143 12.66 -0.66 1.81
N ALA A 144 12.89 -1.46 2.86
CA ALA A 144 11.95 -2.47 3.33
C ALA A 144 10.59 -1.85 3.68
N ARG A 145 10.59 -0.72 4.40
CA ARG A 145 9.36 0.00 4.73
C ARG A 145 8.60 0.45 3.49
N THR A 146 9.31 1.01 2.51
CA THR A 146 8.73 1.48 1.26
C THR A 146 8.15 0.34 0.43
N ALA A 147 8.83 -0.83 0.39
CA ALA A 147 8.27 -2.03 -0.21
C ALA A 147 6.96 -2.46 0.45
N VAL A 148 6.89 -2.42 1.79
CA VAL A 148 5.66 -2.71 2.54
C VAL A 148 4.54 -1.71 2.19
N TYR A 149 4.82 -0.41 2.11
CA TYR A 149 3.81 0.58 1.69
C TYR A 149 3.28 0.30 0.28
N PHE A 150 4.13 -0.13 -0.65
CA PHE A 150 3.68 -0.46 -2.00
C PHE A 150 2.86 -1.74 -2.05
N ALA A 151 3.27 -2.78 -1.34
CA ALA A 151 2.47 -3.99 -1.19
C ALA A 151 1.09 -3.66 -0.58
N LEU A 152 1.07 -2.81 0.44
CA LEU A 152 -0.15 -2.34 1.08
C LEU A 152 -1.05 -1.55 0.13
N LEU A 153 -0.48 -0.58 -0.59
CA LEU A 153 -1.21 0.24 -1.54
C LEU A 153 -1.83 -0.63 -2.64
N ASN A 154 -1.07 -1.59 -3.17
CA ASN A 154 -1.58 -2.55 -4.14
C ASN A 154 -2.73 -3.40 -3.56
N ALA A 155 -2.61 -3.88 -2.32
CA ALA A 155 -3.66 -4.65 -1.65
C ALA A 155 -4.94 -3.82 -1.47
N VAL A 156 -4.81 -2.57 -1.03
CA VAL A 156 -5.95 -1.66 -0.81
C VAL A 156 -6.60 -1.25 -2.14
N VAL A 157 -5.82 -1.05 -3.20
CA VAL A 157 -6.32 -0.67 -4.53
C VAL A 157 -6.92 -1.86 -5.28
N SER A 158 -6.51 -3.10 -4.99
CA SER A 158 -6.97 -4.30 -5.70
C SER A 158 -8.49 -4.48 -5.81
N PRO A 159 -9.32 -4.34 -4.75
CA PRO A 159 -10.78 -4.47 -4.90
C PRO A 159 -11.38 -3.38 -5.80
N PHE A 160 -10.74 -2.22 -5.90
CA PHE A 160 -11.17 -1.15 -6.81
C PHE A 160 -10.84 -1.47 -8.26
N LEU A 161 -9.69 -2.10 -8.53
CA LEU A 161 -9.35 -2.53 -9.90
C LEU A 161 -10.33 -3.57 -10.44
N LEU A 162 -10.89 -4.42 -9.57
CA LEU A 162 -11.94 -5.37 -9.95
C LEU A 162 -13.24 -4.67 -10.38
N ALA A 163 -13.54 -3.50 -9.82
CA ALA A 163 -14.71 -2.71 -10.19
C ALA A 163 -14.50 -1.91 -11.50
N PHE A 164 -13.25 -1.60 -11.85
CA PHE A 164 -12.86 -0.82 -13.04
C PHE A 164 -11.83 -1.56 -13.91
N PRO A 165 -12.23 -2.70 -14.53
CA PRO A 165 -11.34 -3.44 -15.41
C PRO A 165 -10.90 -2.57 -16.59
N GLU A 166 -9.71 -2.83 -17.15
CA GLU A 166 -9.17 -2.14 -18.34
C GLU A 166 -8.85 -0.64 -18.17
N SER A 167 -8.98 -0.10 -16.96
CA SER A 167 -8.60 1.28 -16.64
C SER A 167 -7.09 1.51 -16.79
N PHE A 168 -6.68 2.77 -16.96
CA PHE A 168 -5.26 3.16 -17.03
C PHE A 168 -4.46 2.68 -15.80
N LEU A 169 -5.12 2.65 -14.63
CA LEU A 169 -4.54 2.14 -13.38
C LEU A 169 -4.39 0.61 -13.41
N ASP A 170 -5.39 -0.12 -13.86
CA ASP A 170 -5.33 -1.58 -13.98
C ASP A 170 -4.22 -2.01 -14.94
N LYS A 171 -4.13 -1.36 -16.11
CA LYS A 171 -3.07 -1.58 -17.10
C LYS A 171 -1.68 -1.27 -16.55
N GLY A 172 -1.53 -0.14 -15.86
CA GLY A 172 -0.27 0.26 -15.23
C GLY A 172 0.19 -0.69 -14.13
N LEU A 173 -0.70 -1.06 -13.21
CA LEU A 173 -0.37 -1.91 -12.07
C LEU A 173 -0.10 -3.37 -12.48
N ARG A 174 -0.87 -3.92 -13.43
CA ARG A 174 -0.67 -5.29 -13.94
C ARG A 174 0.61 -5.44 -14.76
N ALA A 175 0.94 -4.44 -15.57
CA ALA A 175 2.14 -4.48 -16.40
C ALA A 175 3.42 -4.07 -15.65
N SER A 176 3.35 -3.78 -14.34
CA SER A 176 4.52 -3.35 -13.55
C SER A 176 5.39 -4.55 -13.20
N TYR A 177 6.65 -4.49 -13.62
CA TYR A 177 7.62 -5.55 -13.34
C TYR A 177 7.97 -5.60 -11.85
N ILE A 178 8.12 -4.42 -11.23
CA ILE A 178 8.54 -4.30 -9.82
C ILE A 178 7.43 -4.82 -8.89
N LEU A 179 6.17 -4.46 -9.12
CA LEU A 179 5.05 -4.95 -8.31
C LEU A 179 4.91 -6.47 -8.42
N ASN A 180 5.07 -7.03 -9.62
CA ASN A 180 4.97 -8.47 -9.83
C ASN A 180 6.11 -9.24 -9.14
N HIS A 181 7.31 -8.66 -9.05
CA HIS A 181 8.44 -9.26 -8.34
C HIS A 181 8.41 -9.02 -6.81
N ILE A 182 7.81 -7.92 -6.33
CA ILE A 182 7.62 -7.68 -4.88
C ILE A 182 6.57 -8.65 -4.30
N ARG A 183 5.62 -9.13 -5.12
CA ARG A 183 4.74 -10.26 -4.77
C ARG A 183 5.47 -11.55 -4.44
N PHE A 184 6.80 -11.63 -4.59
CA PHE A 184 7.59 -12.71 -4.01
C PHE A 184 7.47 -12.79 -2.46
N LEU A 185 6.99 -11.75 -1.76
CA LEU A 185 6.57 -11.88 -0.36
C LEU A 185 5.30 -12.74 -0.15
N ASP A 186 4.56 -13.08 -1.21
CA ASP A 186 3.60 -14.18 -1.18
C ASP A 186 4.30 -15.54 -0.96
N PHE A 187 5.63 -15.61 -1.02
CA PHE A 187 6.40 -16.78 -0.54
C PHE A 187 6.36 -16.93 0.99
N ILE A 188 6.02 -15.87 1.74
CA ILE A 188 5.68 -15.92 3.18
C ILE A 188 4.14 -16.07 3.38
N SER A 189 3.36 -16.17 2.30
CA SER A 189 1.90 -16.36 2.35
C SER A 189 1.43 -17.65 3.05
N PRO A 190 2.18 -18.78 3.11
CA PRO A 190 1.68 -19.95 3.84
C PRO A 190 1.50 -19.69 5.35
N ILE A 191 2.16 -18.67 5.90
CA ILE A 191 2.10 -18.33 7.33
C ILE A 191 0.94 -17.36 7.62
N VAL A 192 0.63 -16.44 6.70
CA VAL A 192 -0.45 -15.45 6.89
C VAL A 192 -1.81 -15.99 6.45
N VAL A 193 -1.87 -16.81 5.40
CA VAL A 193 -3.12 -17.46 4.95
C VAL A 193 -3.63 -18.51 5.94
N LYS A 194 -2.79 -18.99 6.87
CA LYS A 194 -3.26 -19.82 7.99
C LYS A 194 -3.99 -19.03 9.10
N LEU A 195 -4.06 -17.71 9.00
CA LEU A 195 -4.64 -16.82 9.99
C LEU A 195 -5.78 -15.94 9.45
N ILE A 196 -6.23 -16.21 8.22
CA ILE A 196 -7.45 -15.64 7.62
C ILE A 196 -8.45 -16.76 7.41
#